data_AF-A0A0G1CCQ4-F1
#
_entry.id   AF-A0A0G1CCQ4-F1
#
_cell.length_a   1.000
_cell.length_b   1.000
_cell.length_c   1.000
_cell.angle_alpha   90.00
_cell.angle_beta   90.00
_cell.angle_gamma   90.00
#
_symmetry.space_group_name_H-M   'P 1'
#
loop_
_entity.id
_entity.type
_entity.pdbx_description
1 polymer ?
#
loop_
_entity_poly.entity_id
_entity_poly.type
_entity_poly.pdbx_seq_one_letter_code
_entity_poly.pdbx_strand_id
1 'polypeptide(L)' 'MQPGQATILTLSGELGSGKTTFVQGLANGLGLAHRLVSPTFIMVKHYPLTNSKFKLFFHLDLYRVQS' A
#
# COMPACT_ATOMS: atom_id res chain seq x y z
N MET A 1 4.71 11.92 -22.90
CA MET A 1 4.91 11.91 -21.43
C MET A 1 5.75 10.68 -21.10
N GLN A 2 6.89 10.82 -20.42
CA GLN A 2 7.60 9.63 -19.94
C GLN A 2 6.73 8.91 -18.90
N PRO A 3 6.60 7.57 -18.94
CA PRO A 3 5.90 6.85 -17.89
C PRO A 3 6.56 7.18 -16.55
N GLY A 4 5.76 7.53 -15.54
CA GLY A 4 6.29 7.69 -14.19
C GLY A 4 6.89 6.37 -13.70
N GLN A 5 8.07 6.41 -13.10
CA GLN A 5 8.69 5.24 -12.48
C GLN A 5 8.02 4.93 -11.14
N ALA A 6 7.78 3.65 -10.86
CA ALA A 6 7.21 3.18 -9.60
C ALA A 6 8.08 2.10 -8.96
N THR A 7 8.18 2.11 -7.64
CA THR A 7 8.75 1.00 -6.86
C THR A 7 7.63 0.08 -6.43
N ILE A 8 7.76 -1.23 -6.73
CA ILE A 8 6.76 -2.24 -6.42
C ILE A 8 7.31 -3.14 -5.30
N LEU A 9 6.52 -3.31 -4.25
CA LEU A 9 6.80 -4.23 -3.14
C LEU A 9 5.63 -5.20 -3.00
N THR A 10 5.92 -6.50 -3.08
CA THR A 10 4.94 -7.57 -2.88
C THR A 10 5.09 -8.18 -1.50
N LEU A 11 3.97 -8.42 -0.81
CA LEU A 11 3.94 -9.09 0.49
C LEU A 11 3.13 -10.38 0.40
N SER A 12 3.72 -11.48 0.85
CA SER A 12 3.10 -12.81 0.84
C SER A 12 3.10 -13.41 2.24
N GLY A 13 2.09 -14.22 2.54
CA GLY A 13 1.98 -14.95 3.80
C GLY A 13 0.53 -15.23 4.17
N GLU A 14 0.32 -16.08 5.17
CA GLU A 14 -0.99 -16.52 5.63
C GLU A 14 -1.88 -15.41 6.19
N LEU A 15 -3.18 -15.67 6.31
CA LEU A 15 -4.10 -14.77 7.01
C LEU A 15 -3.59 -14.54 8.45
N GLY A 16 -3.53 -13.28 8.87
CA GLY A 16 -3.01 -12.92 10.19
C GLY A 16 -1.48 -12.82 10.29
N SER A 17 -0.72 -13.05 9.21
CA SER A 17 0.76 -12.95 9.22
C SER A 17 1.34 -11.54 9.43
N GLY A 18 0.49 -10.53 9.64
CA GLY A 18 0.93 -9.15 9.89
C GLY A 18 1.21 -8.30 8.65
N LYS A 19 0.85 -8.74 7.43
CA LYS A 19 1.05 -7.97 6.18
C LYS A 19 0.51 -6.54 6.27
N THR A 20 -0.74 -6.37 6.69
CA THR A 20 -1.36 -5.04 6.84
C THR A 20 -0.64 -4.20 7.89
N THR A 21 -0.18 -4.80 8.98
CA THR A 21 0.62 -4.13 10.02
C THR A 21 1.94 -3.61 9.44
N PHE A 22 2.63 -4.42 8.64
CA PHE A 22 3.85 -3.98 7.95
C PHE A 22 3.57 -2.81 7.00
N VAL A 23 2.51 -2.88 6.19
CA VAL A 23 2.12 -1.81 5.27
C VAL A 23 1.85 -0.50 6.02
N GLN A 24 1.20 -0.56 7.18
CA GLN A 24 0.97 0.63 8.01
C GLN A 24 2.28 1.26 8.48
N GLY A 25 3.22 0.45 8.97
CA GLY A 25 4.54 0.93 9.39
C GLY A 25 5.32 1.58 8.23
N LEU A 26 5.33 0.92 7.06
CA LEU A 26 5.95 1.45 5.84
C LEU A 26 5.32 2.78 5.41
N ALA A 27 3.99 2.85 5.34
CA ALA A 27 3.29 4.06 4.94
C ALA A 27 3.56 5.24 5.89
N ASN A 28 3.58 4.99 7.21
CA ASN A 28 3.93 5.99 8.20
C ASN A 28 5.37 6.49 8.02
N GLY A 29 6.33 5.58 7.82
CA GLY A 29 7.73 5.93 7.54
C GLY A 29 7.92 6.71 6.24
N LEU A 30 6.99 6.57 5.29
CA LEU A 30 6.96 7.31 4.02
C LEU A 30 6.18 8.62 4.09
N GLY A 31 5.70 9.05 5.26
CA GLY A 31 5.03 10.34 5.45
C GLY A 31 3.51 10.32 5.30
N LEU A 32 2.86 9.14 5.39
CA LEU A 32 1.40 9.08 5.42
C LEU A 32 0.88 9.56 6.78
N ALA A 33 0.10 10.64 6.80
CA ALA A 33 -0.40 11.26 8.03
C ALA A 33 -1.55 10.50 8.73
N HIS A 34 -2.19 9.55 8.04
CA HIS A 34 -3.41 8.91 8.52
C HIS A 34 -3.29 7.39 8.57
N ARG A 35 -4.06 6.77 9.46
CA ARG A 35 -4.11 5.31 9.60
C ARG A 35 -4.64 4.68 8.32
N LEU A 36 -3.89 3.70 7.83
CA LEU A 36 -4.28 2.89 6.69
C LEU A 36 -5.07 1.64 7.14
N VAL A 37 -6.12 1.29 6.39
CA VAL A 37 -6.93 0.07 6.57
C VAL A 37 -6.82 -0.81 5.34
N SER A 38 -6.97 -2.13 5.50
CA SER A 38 -6.87 -3.06 4.37
C SER A 38 -7.95 -2.78 3.33
N PRO A 39 -7.61 -2.61 2.04
CA PRO A 39 -8.58 -2.36 0.97
C PRO A 39 -9.22 -3.66 0.45
N THR A 40 -9.36 -4.70 1.29
CA THR A 40 -9.76 -6.06 0.90
C THR A 40 -11.02 -6.15 0.04
N PHE A 41 -11.96 -5.22 0.17
CA PHE A 41 -13.20 -5.18 -0.64
C PHE A 41 -13.09 -4.34 -1.91
N ILE A 42 -12.20 -3.35 -1.95
CA ILE A 42 -12.06 -2.42 -3.09
C ILE A 42 -10.77 -2.65 -3.88
N MET A 43 -10.00 -3.68 -3.49
CA MET A 43 -8.71 -4.14 -4.04
C MET A 43 -7.55 -3.14 -3.95
N VAL A 44 -7.79 -1.85 -4.17
CA VAL A 44 -6.76 -0.81 -4.15
C VAL A 44 -7.22 0.46 -3.44
N LYS A 45 -6.31 1.08 -2.68
CA LYS A 45 -6.40 2.49 -2.25
C LYS A 45 -5.11 3.21 -2.62
N HIS A 46 -5.25 4.47 -3.02
CA HIS A 46 -4.11 5.37 -3.21
C HIS A 46 -4.17 6.50 -2.19
N TYR A 47 -3.00 6.96 -1.77
CA TYR A 47 -2.85 7.99 -0.77
C TYR A 47 -1.79 9.00 -1.23
N PRO A 48 -2.09 10.31 -1.23
CA PRO A 48 -1.06 11.32 -1.40
C PRO A 48 -0.12 11.29 -0.20
N LEU A 49 1.18 11.39 -0.47
CA LEU A 49 2.20 11.52 0.56
C LEU A 49 2.67 12.96 0.63
N THR A 50 2.91 13.45 1.84
CA THR A 50 3.56 14.73 2.09
C THR A 50 4.96 14.49 2.62
N ASN A 51 5.89 15.39 2.31
CA ASN A 51 7.29 15.33 2.77
C ASN A 51 8.00 14.00 2.45
N SER A 52 7.73 13.42 1.27
CA SER A 52 8.27 12.14 0.83
C SER A 52 8.90 12.24 -0.56
N LYS A 53 9.88 11.37 -0.85
CA LYS A 53 10.41 11.19 -2.21
C LYS A 53 9.33 10.65 -3.16
N PHE A 54 8.35 9.94 -2.61
CA PHE A 54 7.22 9.41 -3.36
C PHE A 54 6.03 10.37 -3.27
N LYS A 55 5.31 10.56 -4.38
CA LYS A 55 4.11 11.41 -4.42
C LYS A 55 2.83 10.67 -4.02
N LEU A 56 2.78 9.38 -4.33
CA LEU A 56 1.61 8.53 -4.14
C LEU A 56 2.04 7.21 -3.51
N PHE A 57 1.25 6.74 -2.56
CA PHE A 57 1.33 5.40 -2.00
C PHE A 57 0.13 4.59 -2.45
N PHE A 58 0.36 3.43 -3.06
CA PHE A 58 -0.70 2.50 -3.45
C PHE A 58 -0.67 1.28 -2.54
N HIS A 59 -1.80 0.96 -1.93
CA HIS A 59 -1.99 -0.28 -1.19
C HIS A 59 -2.95 -1.17 -1.96
N LEU A 60 -2.46 -2.31 -2.42
CA LEU A 60 -3.24 -3.34 -3.08
C LEU A 60 -3.39 -4.54 -2.13
N ASP A 61 -4.60 -5.03 -1.99
CA ASP A 61 -4.92 -6.27 -1.28
C ASP A 61 -5.71 -7.18 -2.21
N LEU A 62 -5.01 -8.18 -2.75
CA LEU A 62 -5.52 -9.09 -3.78
C LEU A 62 -6.10 -10.38 -3.19
N TYR A 63 -6.36 -10.43 -1.88
CA TYR A 63 -6.91 -11.63 -1.22
C TYR A 63 -8.20 -12.16 -1.89
N ARG A 64 -8.95 -11.27 -2.56
CA ARG A 64 -10.22 -11.59 -3.24
C ARG A 64 -10.18 -11.60 -4.76
N VAL A 65 -9.01 -11.51 -5.39
CA VAL A 65 -8.93 -11.70 -6.84
C VAL A 65 -9.21 -13.17 -7.13
N GLN A 66 -10.46 -13.48 -7.48
CA GLN A 66 -10.83 -14.77 -8.05
C GLN A 66 -10.51 -14.74 -9.54
N SER A 67 -9.92 -15.83 -10.02
CA SER A 67 -9.80 -16.20 -11.43
C SER A 67 -11.11 -16.77 -11.97
#